data_AF-A0A934A520-F1
#
_entry.id   AF-A0A934A520-F1
#
_cell.length_a   1.000
_cell.length_b   1.000
_cell.length_c   1.000
_cell.angle_alpha   90.00
_cell.angle_beta   90.00
_cell.angle_gamma   90.00
#
_symmetry.space_group_name_H-M   'P 1'
#
loop_
_entity.id
_entity.type
_entity.pdbx_description
1 polymer ?
#
loop_
_entity_poly.entity_id
_entity_poly.type
_entity_poly.pdbx_seq_one_letter_code
_entity_poly.pdbx_strand_id
1 'polypeptide(L)'
;MKRLLVVTLVALTGCGGLVDEADDFRNASPSRQGIDIKVPSSGQALESSEVGQTQQALQGDRANTYTITRGATVVVNTGTAAWLKICEAIVSYPPTTLGETEAVWGPWTDALSPNTYKFTVTKVATGYDYVLQGKDKTRDDSAYLKLISGHHEPGAAAHQGNGTFKMDWDAAQQLPEHAADTIGTAEFAYSRNDQLDVTVDVQFRQVNDNDHPGQRVDADYAFEQANGGDGAFEFKVTNAQSQRWTIKSRWHRDGSGRADVNAYNSPSDTTPMGTINECWGATFLSTYYKESWAGGQTWGEEPSCAFATAEYSTL
;
A
#
# COMPACT_ATOMS: atom_id res chain seq x y z
N MET A 1 -10.10 45.64 56.10
CA MET A 1 -10.55 44.95 54.86
C MET A 1 -10.48 46.00 53.75
N LYS A 2 -9.81 45.90 52.59
CA LYS A 2 -8.96 44.92 51.90
C LYS A 2 -7.95 45.76 51.10
N ARG A 3 -6.66 45.40 51.10
CA ARG A 3 -5.66 45.95 50.17
C ARG A 3 -5.83 45.23 48.82
N LEU A 4 -6.11 45.95 47.74
CA LEU A 4 -6.07 45.38 46.38
C LEU A 4 -4.65 45.58 45.83
N LEU A 5 -3.92 44.48 45.69
CA LEU A 5 -2.71 44.40 44.86
C LEU A 5 -3.18 44.25 43.40
N VAL A 6 -2.80 45.20 42.55
CA VAL A 6 -2.90 45.06 41.10
C VAL A 6 -1.63 44.36 40.64
N VAL A 7 -1.76 43.09 40.24
CA VAL A 7 -0.70 42.35 39.56
C VAL A 7 -0.87 42.60 38.06
N THR A 8 0.07 43.34 37.48
CA THR A 8 0.16 43.59 36.05
C THR A 8 0.63 42.31 35.37
N LEU A 9 -0.27 41.63 34.64
CA LEU A 9 0.07 40.48 33.81
C LEU A 9 0.76 40.99 32.54
N VAL A 10 2.06 40.70 32.40
CA VAL A 10 2.80 40.91 31.14
C VAL A 10 2.31 39.85 30.15
N ALA A 11 1.54 40.26 29.15
CA ALA A 11 1.18 39.42 28.03
C ALA A 11 2.42 39.21 27.14
N LEU A 12 3.01 38.02 27.22
CA LEU A 12 3.96 37.53 26.22
C LEU A 12 3.20 37.23 24.93
N THR A 13 3.21 38.17 23.99
CA THR A 13 2.84 37.93 22.59
C THR A 13 3.98 37.16 21.92
N GLY A 14 3.84 35.83 21.82
CA GLY A 14 4.86 34.96 21.21
C GLY A 14 4.34 33.68 20.53
N CYS A 15 3.03 33.50 20.34
CA CYS A 15 2.45 32.30 19.71
C CYS A 15 2.20 32.44 18.20
N GLY A 16 2.98 33.28 17.50
CA GLY A 16 2.82 33.49 16.05
C GLY A 16 3.67 32.56 15.18
N GLY A 17 4.91 32.24 15.59
CA GLY A 17 5.85 31.48 14.76
C GLY A 17 5.70 29.95 14.83
N LEU A 18 5.21 29.42 15.96
CA LEU A 18 5.06 27.97 16.15
C LEU A 18 3.94 27.36 15.28
N VAL A 19 3.00 28.18 14.80
CA VAL A 19 1.91 27.74 13.92
C VAL A 19 2.41 27.60 12.48
N ASP A 20 3.21 28.56 12.01
CA ASP A 20 3.78 28.55 10.65
C ASP A 20 4.82 27.42 10.47
N GLU A 21 5.68 27.17 11.46
CA GLU A 21 6.68 26.08 11.37
C GLU A 21 6.06 24.68 11.45
N ALA A 22 4.97 24.51 12.22
CA ALA A 22 4.21 23.26 12.24
C ALA A 22 3.49 23.01 10.90
N ASP A 23 3.12 24.07 10.18
CA ASP A 23 2.48 23.96 8.87
C ASP A 23 3.44 23.45 7.78
N ASP A 24 4.74 23.72 7.86
CA ASP A 24 5.75 23.12 6.98
C ASP A 24 5.77 21.58 7.10
N PHE A 25 5.81 21.05 8.32
CA PHE A 25 5.76 19.60 8.55
C PHE A 25 4.38 18.99 8.21
N ARG A 26 3.29 19.75 8.31
CA ARG A 26 1.96 19.30 7.86
C ARG A 26 1.86 19.22 6.35
N ASN A 27 2.42 20.19 5.64
CA ASN A 27 2.44 20.23 4.17
C ASN A 27 3.40 19.20 3.56
N ALA A 28 4.37 18.75 4.36
CA ALA A 28 5.24 17.62 4.07
C ALA A 28 4.54 16.25 4.14
N SER A 29 3.32 16.18 4.68
CA SER A 29 2.64 14.89 4.88
C SER A 29 2.35 14.20 3.55
N PRO A 30 2.73 12.92 3.39
CA PRO A 30 2.58 12.18 2.14
C PRO A 30 1.16 12.15 1.56
N SER A 31 0.13 12.17 2.42
CA SER A 31 -1.29 12.12 2.05
C SER A 31 -1.85 13.42 1.50
N ARG A 32 -1.37 14.58 1.98
CA ARG A 32 -1.74 15.87 1.39
C ARG A 32 -1.25 16.00 -0.05
N GLN A 33 -0.35 15.11 -0.46
CA GLN A 33 0.14 14.98 -1.82
C GLN A 33 -0.61 13.93 -2.65
N GLY A 34 -1.86 13.62 -2.26
CA GLY A 34 -2.91 13.25 -3.20
C GLY A 34 -2.64 11.98 -3.98
N ILE A 35 -2.06 10.97 -3.33
CA ILE A 35 -2.18 9.59 -3.76
C ILE A 35 -3.60 9.13 -3.38
N ASP A 36 -4.57 9.84 -3.97
CA ASP A 36 -5.98 9.47 -3.98
C ASP A 36 -6.08 8.37 -5.02
N ILE A 37 -5.64 7.18 -4.62
CA ILE A 37 -6.02 5.98 -5.36
C ILE A 37 -7.52 5.93 -5.17
N LYS A 38 -8.28 6.21 -6.23
CA LYS A 38 -9.73 6.26 -6.20
C LYS A 38 -10.26 4.87 -5.85
N VAL A 39 -10.46 4.61 -4.57
CA VAL A 39 -11.02 3.37 -4.06
C VAL A 39 -12.55 3.48 -4.09
N PRO A 40 -13.29 2.50 -4.63
CA PRO A 40 -14.73 2.44 -4.50
C PRO A 40 -15.15 2.40 -3.02
N SER A 41 -16.03 3.31 -2.60
CA SER A 41 -16.57 3.34 -1.25
C SER A 41 -17.58 2.21 -1.03
N SER A 42 -17.14 1.07 -0.52
CA SER A 42 -17.99 0.12 0.22
C SER A 42 -17.11 -0.94 0.90
N GLY A 43 -17.12 -0.91 2.23
CA GLY A 43 -16.42 -1.86 3.08
C GLY A 43 -17.01 -3.26 2.99
N GLN A 44 -16.29 -4.11 2.27
CA GLN A 44 -16.18 -5.54 2.51
C GLN A 44 -14.75 -5.87 2.10
N ALA A 45 -13.90 -6.18 3.07
CA ALA A 45 -12.65 -6.86 2.79
C ALA A 45 -13.01 -8.06 1.92
N LEU A 46 -12.48 -8.13 0.70
CA LEU A 46 -12.63 -9.31 -0.13
C LEU A 46 -12.08 -10.48 0.68
N GLU A 47 -12.97 -11.37 1.14
CA GLU A 47 -12.58 -12.69 1.58
C GLU A 47 -11.99 -13.39 0.34
N SER A 48 -10.68 -13.28 0.16
CA SER A 48 -9.93 -13.95 -0.90
C SER A 48 -9.84 -15.43 -0.57
N SER A 49 -10.96 -16.14 -0.73
CA SER A 49 -11.03 -17.61 -0.77
C SER A 49 -10.95 -18.12 -2.22
N GLU A 50 -10.68 -17.25 -3.19
CA GLU A 50 -10.72 -17.54 -4.62
C GLU A 50 -9.33 -17.57 -5.29
N VAL A 51 -8.25 -17.22 -4.58
CA VAL A 51 -6.88 -17.41 -5.09
C VAL A 51 -6.51 -18.88 -4.93
N GLY A 52 -6.93 -19.71 -5.88
CA GLY A 52 -6.59 -21.15 -5.92
C GLY A 52 -7.78 -22.10 -6.09
N GLN A 53 -9.02 -21.62 -6.06
CA GLN A 53 -10.17 -22.43 -6.51
C GLN A 53 -10.38 -22.24 -8.01
N THR A 54 -10.09 -23.30 -8.77
CA THR A 54 -10.48 -23.40 -10.17
C THR A 54 -12.01 -23.54 -10.25
N GLN A 55 -12.73 -22.42 -10.15
CA GLN A 55 -14.03 -22.33 -10.78
C GLN A 55 -13.81 -22.62 -12.26
N GLN A 56 -14.59 -23.52 -12.85
CA GLN A 56 -14.54 -23.74 -14.30
C GLN A 56 -14.96 -22.42 -14.95
N ALA A 57 -13.99 -21.67 -15.45
CA ALA A 57 -14.28 -20.44 -16.16
C ALA A 57 -15.01 -20.81 -17.46
N LEU A 58 -16.10 -20.11 -17.74
CA LEU A 58 -16.90 -20.27 -18.95
C LEU A 58 -16.94 -18.95 -19.70
N GLN A 59 -17.09 -19.02 -21.02
CA GLN A 59 -17.29 -17.84 -21.85
C GLN A 59 -18.54 -17.08 -21.40
N GLY A 60 -18.41 -15.77 -21.21
CA GLY A 60 -19.51 -14.92 -20.77
C GLY A 60 -19.76 -14.89 -19.27
N ASP A 61 -19.06 -15.69 -18.46
CA ASP A 61 -18.98 -15.49 -17.01
C ASP A 61 -18.05 -14.33 -16.67
N ARG A 62 -18.10 -13.86 -15.43
CA ARG A 62 -17.18 -12.82 -14.96
C ARG A 62 -15.74 -13.35 -15.05
N ALA A 63 -14.86 -12.59 -15.70
CA ALA A 63 -13.48 -13.00 -15.88
C ALA A 63 -12.77 -13.17 -14.53
N ASN A 64 -12.08 -14.31 -14.37
CA ASN A 64 -11.42 -14.65 -13.11
C ASN A 64 -10.22 -13.72 -12.88
N THR A 65 -9.39 -13.56 -13.91
CA THR A 65 -8.23 -12.68 -13.86
C THR A 65 -8.60 -11.22 -13.66
N TYR A 66 -9.75 -10.76 -14.15
CA TYR A 66 -10.29 -9.44 -13.78
C TYR A 66 -10.58 -9.33 -12.28
N THR A 67 -11.17 -10.36 -11.69
CA THR A 67 -11.51 -10.38 -10.26
C THR A 67 -10.23 -10.36 -9.41
N ILE A 68 -9.22 -11.13 -9.80
CA ILE A 68 -7.87 -11.09 -9.20
C ILE A 68 -7.25 -9.70 -9.36
N THR A 69 -7.28 -9.15 -10.58
CA THR A 69 -6.78 -7.80 -10.90
C THR A 69 -7.37 -6.76 -9.97
N ARG A 70 -8.71 -6.70 -9.90
CA ARG A 70 -9.42 -5.74 -9.07
C ARG A 70 -9.18 -5.99 -7.59
N GLY A 71 -9.15 -7.25 -7.15
CA GLY A 71 -8.91 -7.61 -5.75
C GLY A 71 -7.53 -7.14 -5.27
N ALA A 72 -6.47 -7.55 -5.98
CA ALA A 72 -5.10 -7.18 -5.66
C ALA A 72 -4.88 -5.67 -5.68
N THR A 73 -5.34 -5.00 -6.76
CA THR A 73 -5.22 -3.54 -6.89
C THR A 73 -5.95 -2.81 -5.76
N VAL A 74 -7.18 -3.21 -5.42
CA VAL A 74 -7.92 -2.59 -4.30
C VAL A 74 -7.18 -2.81 -2.98
N VAL A 75 -6.76 -4.03 -2.65
CA VAL A 75 -6.15 -4.34 -1.35
C VAL A 75 -4.83 -3.58 -1.17
N VAL A 76 -3.89 -3.73 -2.11
CA VAL A 76 -2.53 -3.16 -1.98
C VAL A 76 -2.57 -1.63 -2.01
N ASN A 77 -3.36 -1.06 -2.92
CA ASN A 77 -3.46 0.39 -3.05
C ASN A 77 -4.23 1.00 -1.86
N THR A 78 -5.25 0.32 -1.32
CA THR A 78 -5.95 0.78 -0.10
C THR A 78 -5.03 0.72 1.10
N GLY A 79 -4.21 -0.33 1.25
CA GLY A 79 -3.21 -0.41 2.32
C GLY A 79 -2.22 0.75 2.27
N THR A 80 -1.74 1.07 1.06
CA THR A 80 -0.88 2.23 0.81
C THR A 80 -1.57 3.52 1.22
N ALA A 81 -2.78 3.78 0.69
CA ALA A 81 -3.53 5.00 0.99
C ALA A 81 -3.91 5.13 2.48
N ALA A 82 -4.23 4.03 3.16
CA ALA A 82 -4.58 4.02 4.57
C ALA A 82 -3.42 4.51 5.44
N TRP A 83 -2.20 4.06 5.16
CA TRP A 83 -1.02 4.54 5.87
C TRP A 83 -0.80 6.04 5.66
N LEU A 84 -0.86 6.51 4.42
CA LEU A 84 -0.69 7.94 4.14
C LEU A 84 -1.74 8.77 4.89
N LYS A 85 -3.00 8.30 4.95
CA LYS A 85 -4.08 8.96 5.71
C LYS A 85 -3.83 8.95 7.22
N ILE A 86 -3.22 7.90 7.77
CA ILE A 86 -2.81 7.88 9.19
C ILE A 86 -1.76 8.95 9.44
N CYS A 87 -0.75 9.10 8.56
CA CYS A 87 0.20 10.21 8.65
C CYS A 87 -0.52 11.56 8.64
N GLU A 88 -1.50 11.75 7.75
CA GLU A 88 -2.32 12.98 7.69
C GLU A 88 -3.01 13.28 9.02
N ALA A 89 -3.67 12.26 9.55
CA ALA A 89 -4.45 12.37 10.76
C ALA A 89 -3.55 12.73 11.95
N ILE A 90 -2.37 12.10 12.07
CA ILE A 90 -1.41 12.39 13.13
C ILE A 90 -0.93 13.85 13.02
N VAL A 91 -0.46 14.28 11.86
CA VAL A 91 0.12 15.64 11.71
C VAL A 91 -0.93 16.75 11.80
N SER A 92 -2.23 16.41 11.67
CA SER A 92 -3.32 17.37 11.87
C SER A 92 -3.38 17.91 13.31
N TYR A 93 -2.86 17.15 14.28
CA TYR A 93 -2.70 17.61 15.66
C TYR A 93 -1.45 18.49 15.83
N PRO A 94 -1.41 19.37 16.84
CA PRO A 94 -0.15 20.04 17.20
C PRO A 94 0.90 19.01 17.64
N PRO A 95 2.16 19.12 17.19
CA PRO A 95 3.24 18.29 17.70
C PRO A 95 3.47 18.58 19.19
N THR A 96 3.88 17.56 19.94
CA THR A 96 4.28 17.67 21.35
C THR A 96 5.65 18.31 21.49
N THR A 97 6.52 18.10 20.50
CA THR A 97 7.83 18.75 20.38
C THR A 97 8.00 19.26 18.96
N LEU A 98 8.40 20.52 18.82
CA LEU A 98 8.70 21.17 17.55
C LEU A 98 10.10 21.79 17.62
N GLY A 99 10.95 21.45 16.66
CA GLY A 99 12.25 22.06 16.43
C GLY A 99 12.44 22.40 14.94
N GLU A 100 13.57 23.03 14.60
CA GLU A 100 13.83 23.54 13.25
C GLU A 100 13.82 22.46 12.16
N THR A 101 14.30 21.26 12.49
CA THR A 101 14.43 20.12 11.55
C THR A 101 13.64 18.90 11.96
N GLU A 102 12.92 18.95 13.09
CA GLU A 102 12.24 17.78 13.64
C GLU A 102 10.92 18.18 14.32
N ALA A 103 9.87 17.43 14.04
CA ALA A 103 8.59 17.50 14.74
C ALA A 103 8.21 16.12 15.28
N VAL A 104 7.74 16.07 16.52
CA VAL A 104 7.32 14.83 17.20
C VAL A 104 5.87 14.96 17.64
N TRP A 105 5.08 13.93 17.37
CA TRP A 105 3.73 13.73 17.89
C TRP A 105 3.75 12.56 18.87
N GLY A 106 3.48 12.85 20.14
CA GLY A 106 3.51 11.89 21.23
C GLY A 106 4.67 12.11 22.22
N PRO A 107 4.92 11.19 23.15
CA PRO A 107 4.29 9.88 23.27
C PRO A 107 2.79 9.97 23.54
N TRP A 108 2.02 9.09 22.92
CA TRP A 108 0.58 8.93 23.14
C TRP A 108 0.28 7.50 23.58
N THR A 109 -0.49 7.39 24.67
CA THR A 109 -0.94 6.13 25.25
C THR A 109 -2.42 6.28 25.56
N ASP A 110 -3.29 5.54 24.87
CA ASP A 110 -4.69 5.44 25.29
C ASP A 110 -4.80 4.67 26.61
N ALA A 111 -5.80 5.00 27.43
CA ALA A 111 -5.95 4.45 28.77
C ALA A 111 -6.04 2.90 28.76
N LEU A 112 -6.71 2.35 27.76
CA LEU A 112 -6.87 0.90 27.58
C LEU A 112 -5.85 0.27 26.64
N SER A 113 -4.97 1.05 26.00
CA SER A 113 -3.90 0.48 25.19
C SER A 113 -2.78 -0.05 26.09
N PRO A 114 -2.20 -1.23 25.79
CA PRO A 114 -0.97 -1.68 26.43
C PRO A 114 0.27 -1.04 25.79
N ASN A 115 0.12 -0.30 24.68
CA ASN A 115 1.20 0.26 23.89
C ASN A 115 1.21 1.78 23.92
N THR A 116 2.40 2.36 23.81
CA THR A 116 2.63 3.79 23.65
C THR A 116 3.26 4.04 22.29
N TYR A 117 2.72 5.01 21.55
CA TYR A 117 3.19 5.34 20.21
C TYR A 117 3.77 6.75 20.16
N LYS A 118 4.69 6.96 19.22
CA LYS A 118 5.12 8.29 18.81
C LYS A 118 5.42 8.32 17.32
N PHE A 119 5.19 9.46 16.70
CA PHE A 119 5.48 9.71 15.30
C PHE A 119 6.46 10.88 15.20
N THR A 120 7.55 10.67 14.47
CA THR A 120 8.59 11.69 14.27
C THR A 120 8.70 11.97 12.78
N VAL A 121 8.75 13.26 12.43
CA VAL A 121 9.07 13.72 11.07
C VAL A 121 10.36 14.55 11.16
N THR A 122 11.33 14.23 10.32
CA THR A 122 12.62 14.92 10.24
C THR A 122 12.78 15.51 8.85
N LYS A 123 13.03 16.82 8.78
CA LYS A 123 13.39 17.50 7.53
C LYS A 123 14.82 17.13 7.15
N VAL A 124 15.01 16.67 5.92
CA VAL A 124 16.31 16.28 5.38
C VAL A 124 16.63 17.08 4.12
N ALA A 125 17.80 16.86 3.52
CA ALA A 125 18.27 17.65 2.38
C ALA A 125 17.29 17.63 1.19
N THR A 126 16.68 16.46 0.92
CA THR A 126 15.65 16.27 -0.08
C THR A 126 14.42 15.71 0.63
N GLY A 127 13.41 16.53 0.90
CA GLY A 127 12.16 16.05 1.51
C GLY A 127 12.25 15.74 3.02
N TYR A 128 11.56 14.68 3.43
CA TYR A 128 11.26 14.39 4.83
C TYR A 128 11.33 12.90 5.14
N ASP A 129 12.03 12.55 6.21
CA ASP A 129 11.98 11.23 6.82
C ASP A 129 10.87 11.17 7.86
N TYR A 130 10.21 10.02 7.98
CA TYR A 130 9.20 9.80 9.02
C TYR A 130 9.35 8.43 9.65
N VAL A 131 9.04 8.36 10.94
CA VAL A 131 9.07 7.11 11.70
C VAL A 131 7.89 7.05 12.67
N LEU A 132 7.07 6.02 12.55
CA LEU A 132 6.12 5.61 13.59
C LEU A 132 6.79 4.54 14.47
N GLN A 133 6.82 4.81 15.77
CA GLN A 133 7.39 3.91 16.75
C GLN A 133 6.37 3.51 17.80
N GLY A 134 6.52 2.30 18.34
CA GLY A 134 5.72 1.79 19.45
C GLY A 134 6.59 1.14 20.52
N LYS A 135 6.11 1.13 21.76
CA LYS A 135 6.65 0.34 22.88
C LYS A 135 5.54 -0.13 23.79
N ASP A 136 5.78 -1.18 24.56
CA ASP A 136 4.97 -1.50 25.75
C ASP A 136 4.98 -0.28 26.68
N LYS A 137 3.79 0.14 27.14
CA LYS A 137 3.62 1.35 27.96
C LYS A 137 4.39 1.30 29.29
N THR A 138 4.75 0.12 29.77
CA THR A 138 5.49 -0.09 31.03
C THR A 138 7.01 -0.03 30.85
N ARG A 139 7.50 -0.03 29.61
CA ARG A 139 8.94 -0.02 29.29
C ARG A 139 9.48 1.40 29.15
N ASP A 140 10.79 1.55 29.37
CA ASP A 140 11.50 2.81 29.18
C ASP A 140 11.54 3.24 27.71
N ASP A 141 11.81 4.52 27.45
CA ASP A 141 11.82 5.10 26.10
C ASP A 141 12.93 4.54 25.19
N SER A 142 13.94 3.85 25.75
CA SER A 142 14.90 3.11 24.94
C SER A 142 14.31 1.87 24.25
N ALA A 143 13.09 1.46 24.61
CA ALA A 143 12.42 0.28 24.07
C ALA A 143 11.55 0.55 22.83
N TYR A 144 11.54 1.78 22.30
CA TYR A 144 10.78 2.09 21.09
C TYR A 144 11.27 1.29 19.88
N LEU A 145 10.37 0.51 19.30
CA LEU A 145 10.56 -0.22 18.06
C LEU A 145 10.06 0.62 16.89
N LYS A 146 10.78 0.59 15.76
CA LYS A 146 10.30 1.18 14.51
C LYS A 146 9.28 0.25 13.90
N LEU A 147 8.04 0.71 13.76
CA LEU A 147 6.95 -0.06 13.18
C LEU A 147 6.77 0.32 11.72
N ILE A 148 6.86 1.62 11.43
CA ILE A 148 6.83 2.15 10.08
C ILE A 148 7.92 3.19 9.96
N SER A 149 8.68 3.16 8.87
CA SER A 149 9.68 4.18 8.55
C SER A 149 9.67 4.46 7.07
N GLY A 150 9.85 5.71 6.67
CA GLY A 150 9.86 6.05 5.27
C GLY A 150 10.43 7.42 4.98
N HIS A 151 10.39 7.74 3.70
CA HIS A 151 10.89 8.97 3.11
C HIS A 151 9.83 9.53 2.16
N HIS A 152 9.73 10.85 2.07
CA HIS A 152 8.83 11.53 1.15
C HIS A 152 9.45 12.79 0.59
N GLU A 153 9.46 12.90 -0.73
CA GLU A 153 9.86 14.07 -1.48
C GLU A 153 8.64 14.77 -2.08
N PRO A 154 8.34 16.00 -1.62
CA PRO A 154 7.31 16.82 -2.22
C PRO A 154 7.50 17.08 -3.72
N GLY A 155 6.42 16.94 -4.49
CA GLY A 155 6.39 17.41 -5.88
C GLY A 155 6.28 18.93 -5.99
N ALA A 156 6.42 19.44 -7.22
CA ALA A 156 6.37 20.87 -7.50
C ALA A 156 4.98 21.48 -7.28
N ALA A 157 3.92 20.70 -7.45
CA ALA A 157 2.54 21.10 -7.19
C ALA A 157 1.89 20.24 -6.10
N ALA A 158 0.78 20.74 -5.57
CA ALA A 158 -0.08 19.95 -4.71
C ALA A 158 -0.48 18.64 -5.41
N HIS A 159 -0.54 17.57 -4.63
CA HIS A 159 -0.87 16.24 -5.12
C HIS A 159 0.16 15.57 -6.04
N GLN A 160 1.42 16.01 -6.00
CA GLN A 160 2.54 15.36 -6.69
C GLN A 160 3.61 15.06 -5.67
N GLY A 161 4.40 14.02 -5.91
CA GLY A 161 5.49 13.64 -5.02
C GLY A 161 5.84 12.17 -5.17
N ASN A 162 6.91 11.77 -4.51
CA ASN A 162 7.33 10.37 -4.47
C ASN A 162 7.85 10.04 -3.08
N GLY A 163 7.79 8.77 -2.73
CA GLY A 163 8.24 8.35 -1.42
C GLY A 163 8.29 6.85 -1.29
N THR A 164 8.88 6.44 -0.18
CA THR A 164 8.98 5.04 0.21
C THR A 164 8.56 4.89 1.66
N PHE A 165 8.07 3.71 2.03
CA PHE A 165 7.99 3.32 3.44
C PHE A 165 8.09 1.82 3.60
N LYS A 166 8.60 1.41 4.76
CA LYS A 166 8.61 0.04 5.22
C LYS A 166 7.63 -0.12 6.38
N MET A 167 6.75 -1.11 6.28
CA MET A 167 5.98 -1.64 7.41
C MET A 167 6.71 -2.87 7.96
N ASP A 168 6.93 -2.90 9.27
CA ASP A 168 7.65 -3.98 9.97
C ASP A 168 6.72 -4.65 10.99
N TRP A 169 6.03 -5.69 10.53
CA TRP A 169 5.09 -6.43 11.38
C TRP A 169 5.81 -7.37 12.34
N ASP A 170 7.00 -7.89 11.98
CA ASP A 170 7.84 -8.65 12.92
C ASP A 170 8.32 -7.79 14.10
N ALA A 171 8.58 -6.49 13.90
CA ALA A 171 8.80 -5.55 15.00
C ALA A 171 7.53 -5.32 15.83
N ALA A 172 6.37 -5.20 15.17
CA ALA A 172 5.09 -5.04 15.86
C ALA A 172 4.74 -6.26 16.74
N GLN A 173 5.12 -7.48 16.36
CA GLN A 173 4.92 -8.70 17.17
C GLN A 173 5.61 -8.66 18.54
N GLN A 174 6.60 -7.79 18.74
CA GLN A 174 7.28 -7.64 20.03
C GLN A 174 6.49 -6.74 21.00
N LEU A 175 5.44 -6.07 20.53
CA LEU A 175 4.54 -5.27 21.35
C LEU A 175 3.38 -6.12 21.92
N PRO A 176 2.90 -5.82 23.14
CA PRO A 176 1.69 -6.43 23.69
C PRO A 176 0.46 -6.36 22.76
N GLU A 177 -0.39 -7.38 22.82
CA GLU A 177 -1.71 -7.45 22.16
C GLU A 177 -1.69 -7.24 20.64
N HIS A 178 -0.68 -7.80 19.95
CA HIS A 178 -0.66 -7.87 18.48
C HIS A 178 -1.24 -9.18 17.93
N ALA A 179 -1.92 -9.08 16.79
CA ALA A 179 -2.52 -10.23 16.12
C ALA A 179 -1.42 -11.16 15.58
N ALA A 180 -1.49 -12.46 15.90
CA ALA A 180 -0.41 -13.42 15.63
C ALA A 180 -0.15 -13.68 14.14
N ASP A 181 -1.11 -13.35 13.27
CA ASP A 181 -1.04 -13.50 11.80
C ASP A 181 -0.44 -12.28 11.08
N THR A 182 -0.18 -11.20 11.81
CA THR A 182 0.38 -9.97 11.26
C THR A 182 1.90 -10.01 11.40
N ILE A 183 2.58 -10.62 10.43
CA ILE A 183 4.02 -10.95 10.46
C ILE A 183 4.74 -10.56 9.16
N GLY A 184 6.08 -10.53 9.21
CA GLY A 184 6.92 -10.20 8.06
C GLY A 184 7.10 -8.70 7.86
N THR A 185 7.40 -8.31 6.63
CA THR A 185 7.62 -6.90 6.26
C THR A 185 7.04 -6.59 4.89
N ALA A 186 6.72 -5.32 4.67
CA ALA A 186 6.38 -4.80 3.35
C ALA A 186 7.10 -3.48 3.09
N GLU A 187 7.76 -3.38 1.94
CA GLU A 187 8.42 -2.16 1.46
C GLU A 187 7.63 -1.60 0.29
N PHE A 188 7.24 -0.34 0.40
CA PHE A 188 6.41 0.38 -0.55
C PHE A 188 7.24 1.48 -1.19
N ALA A 189 7.10 1.64 -2.50
CA ALA A 189 7.46 2.83 -3.23
C ALA A 189 6.22 3.35 -3.94
N TYR A 190 6.04 4.67 -3.94
CA TYR A 190 4.94 5.31 -4.64
C TYR A 190 5.40 6.56 -5.34
N SER A 191 4.69 6.92 -6.41
CA SER A 191 4.88 8.21 -7.05
C SER A 191 3.57 8.73 -7.62
N ARG A 192 3.49 10.07 -7.68
CA ARG A 192 2.54 10.78 -8.51
C ARG A 192 3.28 11.87 -9.28
N ASN A 193 3.40 11.67 -10.59
CA ASN A 193 4.21 12.53 -11.46
C ASN A 193 3.46 13.84 -11.80
N ASP A 194 4.07 14.66 -12.65
CA ASP A 194 3.51 15.94 -13.08
C ASP A 194 2.28 15.80 -14.01
N GLN A 195 2.16 14.68 -14.74
CA GLN A 195 0.95 14.32 -15.50
C GLN A 195 -0.17 13.75 -14.60
N LEU A 196 0.11 13.55 -13.32
CA LEU A 196 -0.75 12.92 -12.31
C LEU A 196 -0.94 11.41 -12.48
N ASP A 197 -0.05 10.76 -13.24
CA ASP A 197 0.04 9.31 -13.29
C ASP A 197 0.53 8.80 -11.94
N VAL A 198 0.05 7.63 -11.54
CA VAL A 198 0.33 7.02 -10.24
C VAL A 198 1.11 5.75 -10.44
N THR A 199 2.18 5.56 -9.67
CA THR A 199 2.83 4.25 -9.50
C THR A 199 2.81 3.80 -8.05
N VAL A 200 2.68 2.51 -7.83
CA VAL A 200 2.81 1.85 -6.52
C VAL A 200 3.52 0.53 -6.70
N ASP A 201 4.68 0.38 -6.08
CA ASP A 201 5.45 -0.86 -6.02
C ASP A 201 5.51 -1.35 -4.58
N VAL A 202 5.26 -2.64 -4.36
CA VAL A 202 5.30 -3.23 -3.02
C VAL A 202 6.02 -4.56 -3.03
N GLN A 203 6.95 -4.71 -2.09
CA GLN A 203 7.66 -5.97 -1.84
C GLN A 203 7.25 -6.51 -0.49
N PHE A 204 6.51 -7.61 -0.48
CA PHE A 204 6.15 -8.37 0.70
C PHE A 204 7.20 -9.47 0.93
N ARG A 205 7.70 -9.55 2.16
CA ARG A 205 8.69 -10.55 2.56
C ARG A 205 8.23 -11.27 3.80
N GLN A 206 8.16 -12.59 3.70
CA GLN A 206 7.88 -13.50 4.80
C GLN A 206 6.56 -13.18 5.51
N VAL A 207 5.56 -12.75 4.74
CA VAL A 207 4.21 -12.42 5.23
C VAL A 207 3.39 -13.70 5.38
N ASN A 208 2.35 -13.65 6.21
CA ASN A 208 1.48 -14.81 6.45
C ASN A 208 0.78 -15.26 5.16
N ASP A 209 0.79 -16.58 4.91
CA ASP A 209 -0.06 -17.21 3.92
C ASP A 209 -1.41 -17.54 4.57
N ASN A 210 -2.46 -16.79 4.21
CA ASN A 210 -3.80 -16.99 4.76
C ASN A 210 -4.44 -18.31 4.29
N ASP A 211 -4.06 -18.79 3.11
CA ASP A 211 -4.57 -20.05 2.56
C ASP A 211 -3.83 -21.27 3.15
N HIS A 212 -2.60 -21.05 3.63
CA HIS A 212 -1.80 -22.06 4.30
C HIS A 212 -1.31 -21.58 5.68
N PRO A 213 -2.18 -21.62 6.72
CA PRO A 213 -1.84 -21.12 8.05
C PRO A 213 -0.51 -21.64 8.59
N GLY A 214 0.32 -20.73 9.10
CA GLY A 214 1.65 -21.04 9.63
C GLY A 214 2.76 -21.11 8.56
N GLN A 215 2.41 -20.92 7.29
CA GLN A 215 3.38 -20.75 6.21
C GLN A 215 3.58 -19.26 5.91
N ARG A 216 4.75 -18.96 5.33
CA ARG A 216 5.15 -17.61 4.96
C ARG A 216 5.42 -17.56 3.46
N VAL A 217 5.05 -16.44 2.84
CA VAL A 217 5.22 -16.22 1.41
C VAL A 217 5.89 -14.89 1.14
N ASP A 218 6.53 -14.82 -0.03
CA ASP A 218 7.05 -13.58 -0.60
C ASP A 218 6.19 -13.21 -1.81
N ALA A 219 5.89 -11.92 -1.94
CA ALA A 219 5.15 -11.39 -3.07
C ALA A 219 5.69 -10.03 -3.50
N ASP A 220 5.67 -9.76 -4.80
CA ASP A 220 5.98 -8.46 -5.38
C ASP A 220 4.77 -7.96 -6.16
N TYR A 221 4.50 -6.66 -6.04
CA TYR A 221 3.42 -5.96 -6.71
C TYR A 221 3.99 -4.72 -7.39
N ALA A 222 3.57 -4.45 -8.63
CA ALA A 222 3.84 -3.21 -9.33
C ALA A 222 2.55 -2.72 -9.96
N PHE A 223 2.26 -1.44 -9.84
CA PHE A 223 1.04 -0.83 -10.37
C PHE A 223 1.38 0.50 -11.02
N GLU A 224 0.75 0.74 -12.16
CA GLU A 224 0.78 2.01 -12.85
C GLU A 224 -0.61 2.37 -13.35
N GLN A 225 -0.97 3.63 -13.23
CA GLN A 225 -2.20 4.16 -13.78
C GLN A 225 -1.97 5.55 -14.34
N ALA A 226 -2.25 5.69 -15.64
CA ALA A 226 -2.23 6.97 -16.30
C ALA A 226 -3.39 7.85 -15.81
N ASN A 227 -3.17 9.15 -15.79
CA ASN A 227 -4.21 10.13 -15.55
C ASN A 227 -5.25 10.07 -16.68
N GLY A 228 -6.33 9.32 -16.43
CA GLY A 228 -7.29 8.95 -17.46
C GLY A 228 -7.96 7.61 -17.18
N GLY A 229 -7.27 6.71 -16.49
CA GLY A 229 -7.83 5.46 -15.97
C GLY A 229 -7.27 4.20 -16.59
N ASP A 230 -6.61 4.29 -17.75
CA ASP A 230 -5.79 3.23 -18.31
C ASP A 230 -4.69 2.86 -17.30
N GLY A 231 -4.44 1.57 -17.14
CA GLY A 231 -3.46 1.12 -16.16
C GLY A 231 -3.01 -0.30 -16.38
N ALA A 232 -1.99 -0.64 -15.62
CA ALA A 232 -1.46 -1.97 -15.55
C ALA A 232 -1.12 -2.32 -14.10
N PHE A 233 -1.15 -3.61 -13.80
CA PHE A 233 -0.51 -4.12 -12.61
C PHE A 233 0.21 -5.42 -12.92
N GLU A 234 1.25 -5.68 -12.16
CA GLU A 234 1.98 -6.92 -12.13
C GLU A 234 1.99 -7.46 -10.70
N PHE A 235 1.88 -8.78 -10.56
CA PHE A 235 1.99 -9.43 -9.27
C PHE A 235 2.74 -10.74 -9.42
N LYS A 236 3.73 -10.93 -8.56
CA LYS A 236 4.50 -12.16 -8.44
C LYS A 236 4.30 -12.70 -7.05
N VAL A 237 3.95 -13.97 -6.93
CA VAL A 237 3.88 -14.67 -5.65
C VAL A 237 4.68 -15.95 -5.73
N THR A 238 5.45 -16.22 -4.69
CA THR A 238 6.06 -17.54 -4.47
C THR A 238 5.36 -18.16 -3.27
N ASN A 239 4.61 -19.24 -3.51
CA ASN A 239 3.94 -19.94 -2.44
C ASN A 239 4.94 -20.73 -1.59
N ALA A 240 4.48 -21.22 -0.45
CA ALA A 240 5.31 -21.97 0.48
C ALA A 240 5.77 -23.35 -0.06
N GLN A 241 5.18 -23.85 -1.14
CA GLN A 241 5.66 -25.02 -1.88
C GLN A 241 6.71 -24.65 -2.94
N SER A 242 7.20 -23.41 -2.95
CA SER A 242 8.17 -22.87 -3.90
C SER A 242 7.67 -22.82 -5.35
N GLN A 243 6.36 -22.88 -5.58
CA GLN A 243 5.79 -22.59 -6.89
C GLN A 243 5.65 -21.08 -7.04
N ARG A 244 5.98 -20.58 -8.22
CA ARG A 244 5.90 -19.14 -8.51
C ARG A 244 4.84 -18.89 -9.57
N TRP A 245 4.04 -17.87 -9.35
CA TRP A 245 3.07 -17.35 -10.30
C TRP A 245 3.37 -15.90 -10.56
N THR A 246 3.32 -15.48 -11.83
CA THR A 246 3.34 -14.06 -12.19
C THR A 246 2.14 -13.75 -13.04
N ILE A 247 1.49 -12.61 -12.77
CA ILE A 247 0.40 -12.07 -13.56
C ILE A 247 0.77 -10.66 -13.99
N LYS A 248 0.52 -10.34 -15.26
CA LYS A 248 0.48 -8.97 -15.77
C LYS A 248 -0.92 -8.72 -16.30
N SER A 249 -1.55 -7.65 -15.82
CA SER A 249 -2.84 -7.23 -16.34
C SER A 249 -2.80 -5.80 -16.80
N ARG A 250 -3.56 -5.51 -17.85
CA ARG A 250 -3.67 -4.20 -18.49
C ARG A 250 -5.14 -3.92 -18.78
N TRP A 251 -5.57 -2.69 -18.59
CA TRP A 251 -6.93 -2.28 -18.89
C TRP A 251 -6.98 -0.87 -19.47
N HIS A 252 -8.01 -0.63 -20.27
CA HIS A 252 -8.41 0.71 -20.67
C HIS A 252 -9.35 1.31 -19.63
N ARG A 253 -9.49 2.63 -19.69
CA ARG A 253 -10.44 3.41 -18.88
C ARG A 253 -11.87 2.87 -18.88
N ASP A 254 -12.32 2.28 -19.98
CA ASP A 254 -13.67 1.72 -20.09
C ASP A 254 -13.86 0.40 -19.31
N GLY A 255 -12.78 -0.11 -18.72
CA GLY A 255 -12.75 -1.32 -17.92
C GLY A 255 -12.48 -2.59 -18.72
N SER A 256 -12.42 -2.54 -20.05
CA SER A 256 -11.98 -3.67 -20.87
C SER A 256 -10.47 -3.92 -20.67
N GLY A 257 -10.06 -5.19 -20.72
CA GLY A 257 -8.69 -5.53 -20.39
C GLY A 257 -8.28 -6.96 -20.69
N ARG A 258 -7.05 -7.25 -20.27
CA ARG A 258 -6.38 -8.55 -20.45
C ARG A 258 -5.46 -8.82 -19.29
N ALA A 259 -5.34 -10.09 -18.94
CA ALA A 259 -4.33 -10.62 -18.05
C ALA A 259 -3.59 -11.78 -18.70
N ASP A 260 -2.28 -11.83 -18.47
CA ASP A 260 -1.38 -12.86 -18.96
C ASP A 260 -0.56 -13.38 -17.77
N VAL A 261 -0.65 -14.69 -17.53
CA VAL A 261 -0.10 -15.37 -16.36
C VAL A 261 0.96 -16.38 -16.78
N ASN A 262 2.07 -16.42 -16.05
CA ASN A 262 3.06 -17.49 -16.11
C ASN A 262 3.05 -18.31 -14.82
N ALA A 263 3.08 -19.63 -14.96
CA ALA A 263 3.24 -20.58 -13.87
C ALA A 263 4.65 -21.20 -13.90
N TYR A 264 5.29 -21.33 -12.74
CA TYR A 264 6.64 -21.90 -12.58
C TYR A 264 6.67 -22.93 -11.45
N ASN A 265 7.49 -23.99 -11.60
CA ASN A 265 7.54 -25.09 -10.64
C ASN A 265 8.48 -24.75 -9.48
N SER A 266 9.44 -23.88 -9.75
CA SER A 266 10.42 -23.36 -8.80
C SER A 266 10.55 -21.83 -8.96
N PRO A 267 10.95 -21.10 -7.91
CA PRO A 267 11.16 -19.65 -7.98
C PRO A 267 12.41 -19.31 -8.81
N SER A 268 13.30 -20.28 -9.05
CA SER A 268 14.50 -20.12 -9.87
C SER A 268 14.28 -20.42 -11.35
N ASP A 269 13.11 -20.92 -11.75
CA ASP A 269 12.84 -21.24 -13.15
C ASP A 269 12.81 -19.98 -13.99
N THR A 270 13.36 -20.03 -15.21
CA THR A 270 13.29 -18.91 -16.17
C THR A 270 12.29 -19.18 -17.29
N THR A 271 11.85 -20.44 -17.43
CA THR A 271 10.87 -20.87 -18.43
C THR A 271 9.58 -21.27 -17.71
N PRO A 272 8.41 -20.70 -18.07
CA PRO A 272 7.15 -21.08 -17.47
C PRO A 272 6.78 -22.52 -17.86
N MET A 273 6.18 -23.26 -16.93
CA MET A 273 5.61 -24.59 -17.21
C MET A 273 4.32 -24.50 -18.01
N GLY A 274 3.65 -23.34 -17.93
CA GLY A 274 2.35 -23.10 -18.53
C GLY A 274 1.95 -21.64 -18.40
N THR A 275 0.98 -21.25 -19.21
CA THR A 275 0.46 -19.89 -19.28
C THR A 275 -1.06 -19.91 -19.23
N ILE A 276 -1.63 -18.84 -18.67
CA ILE A 276 -3.06 -18.55 -18.70
C ILE A 276 -3.21 -17.15 -19.28
N ASN A 277 -4.01 -17.02 -20.34
CA ASN A 277 -4.31 -15.73 -20.95
C ASN A 277 -5.83 -15.54 -20.92
N GLU A 278 -6.30 -14.43 -20.38
CA GLU A 278 -7.72 -14.11 -20.32
C GLU A 278 -7.97 -12.65 -20.67
N CYS A 279 -8.98 -12.39 -21.50
CA CYS A 279 -9.45 -11.06 -21.82
C CYS A 279 -10.89 -10.85 -21.33
N TRP A 280 -11.22 -9.61 -21.00
CA TRP A 280 -12.57 -9.22 -20.61
C TRP A 280 -13.01 -7.93 -21.31
N GLY A 281 -14.31 -7.84 -21.55
CA GLY A 281 -14.94 -6.61 -22.09
C GLY A 281 -15.24 -5.59 -21.00
N ALA A 282 -15.82 -4.44 -21.38
CA ALA A 282 -16.22 -3.38 -20.45
C ALA A 282 -17.30 -3.81 -19.42
N THR A 283 -17.98 -4.94 -19.64
CA THR A 283 -18.89 -5.58 -18.68
C THR A 283 -18.20 -6.55 -17.72
N PHE A 284 -16.88 -6.68 -17.83
CA PHE A 284 -16.01 -7.58 -17.06
C PHE A 284 -16.26 -9.08 -17.28
N LEU A 285 -17.00 -9.43 -18.32
CA LEU A 285 -17.22 -10.82 -18.72
C LEU A 285 -16.05 -11.30 -19.59
N SER A 286 -15.67 -12.56 -19.40
CA SER A 286 -14.60 -13.24 -20.13
C SER A 286 -14.96 -13.35 -21.62
N THR A 287 -14.14 -12.77 -22.48
CA THR A 287 -14.32 -12.77 -23.95
C THR A 287 -13.37 -13.71 -24.67
N TYR A 288 -12.20 -13.99 -24.06
CA TYR A 288 -11.19 -14.91 -24.55
C TYR A 288 -10.49 -15.55 -23.35
N TYR A 289 -10.19 -16.83 -23.46
CA TYR A 289 -9.39 -17.56 -22.48
C TYR A 289 -8.57 -18.64 -23.17
N LYS A 290 -7.34 -18.84 -22.68
CA LYS A 290 -6.47 -19.91 -23.16
C LYS A 290 -5.50 -20.35 -22.08
N GLU A 291 -5.44 -21.66 -21.90
CA GLU A 291 -4.38 -22.35 -21.16
C GLU A 291 -3.43 -23.05 -22.14
N SER A 292 -2.12 -23.00 -21.86
CA SER A 292 -1.13 -23.57 -22.80
C SER A 292 -0.81 -25.05 -22.59
N TRP A 293 -1.31 -25.68 -21.52
CA TRP A 293 -1.02 -27.08 -21.23
C TRP A 293 -2.00 -28.04 -21.91
N ALA A 294 -1.60 -29.32 -21.98
CA ALA A 294 -2.43 -30.37 -22.59
C ALA A 294 -3.75 -30.53 -21.82
N GLY A 295 -4.86 -30.47 -22.54
CA GLY A 295 -6.21 -30.51 -21.95
C GLY A 295 -6.65 -29.21 -21.29
N GLY A 296 -5.89 -28.12 -21.44
CA GLY A 296 -6.25 -26.80 -20.95
C GLY A 296 -7.50 -26.24 -21.63
N GLN A 297 -8.22 -25.36 -20.94
CA GLN A 297 -9.43 -24.77 -21.47
C GLN A 297 -9.12 -23.67 -22.51
N THR A 298 -10.03 -23.50 -23.46
CA THR A 298 -9.96 -22.40 -24.42
C THR A 298 -11.34 -22.00 -24.93
N TRP A 299 -11.56 -20.71 -25.10
CA TRP A 299 -12.74 -20.15 -25.78
C TRP A 299 -12.45 -18.73 -26.26
N GLY A 300 -13.32 -18.23 -27.14
CA GLY A 300 -13.18 -16.91 -27.74
C GLY A 300 -12.03 -16.82 -28.73
N GLU A 301 -11.84 -15.62 -29.27
CA GLU A 301 -10.82 -15.35 -30.29
C GLU A 301 -9.90 -14.24 -29.79
N GLU A 302 -8.60 -14.50 -29.74
CA GLU A 302 -7.60 -13.54 -29.22
C GLU A 302 -7.65 -12.16 -29.91
N PRO A 303 -7.88 -12.06 -31.24
CA PRO A 303 -8.03 -10.76 -31.91
C PRO A 303 -9.23 -9.91 -31.41
N SER A 304 -10.15 -10.48 -30.63
CA SER A 304 -11.27 -9.75 -30.03
C SER A 304 -10.92 -9.08 -28.69
N CYS A 305 -9.74 -9.35 -28.15
CA CYS A 305 -9.24 -8.71 -26.93
C CYS A 305 -8.98 -7.21 -27.14
N ALA A 306 -9.24 -6.40 -26.11
CA ALA A 306 -8.80 -5.00 -26.08
C ALA A 306 -7.28 -4.88 -26.28
N PHE A 307 -6.52 -5.83 -25.71
CA PHE A 307 -5.09 -6.01 -25.94
C PHE A 307 -4.86 -7.31 -26.70
N ALA A 308 -4.55 -7.24 -28.00
CA ALA A 308 -4.47 -8.44 -28.84
C ALA A 308 -3.23 -9.33 -28.57
N THR A 309 -2.14 -8.76 -28.07
CA THR A 309 -0.90 -9.52 -27.81
C THR A 309 -0.69 -9.77 -26.33
N ALA A 310 -0.36 -11.02 -25.97
CA ALA A 310 0.02 -11.39 -24.62
C ALA A 310 1.29 -10.64 -24.20
N GLU A 311 1.28 -10.07 -22.99
CA GLU A 311 2.46 -9.51 -22.36
C GLU A 311 2.57 -10.04 -20.94
N TYR A 312 3.66 -10.73 -20.65
CA TYR A 312 3.88 -11.33 -19.35
C TYR A 312 4.62 -10.37 -18.40
N SER A 313 4.50 -10.64 -17.10
CA SER A 313 5.15 -9.85 -16.06
C SER A 313 6.68 -9.90 -16.18
N THR A 314 7.29 -8.78 -15.79
CA THR A 314 8.73 -8.55 -15.69
C THR A 314 9.26 -8.64 -14.25
N LEU A 315 8.38 -8.89 -13.27
CA LEU A 315 8.73 -9.11 -11.87
C LEU A 315 9.44 -10.45 -11.63
#